data_AF-A0AAN8WRY6-F1
#
_entry.id   AF-A0AAN8WRY6-F1
#
_cell.length_a   1.000
_cell.length_b   1.000
_cell.length_c   1.000
_cell.angle_alpha   90.00
_cell.angle_beta   90.00
_cell.angle_gamma   90.00
#
_symmetry.space_group_name_H-M   'P 1'
#
loop_
_entity.id
_entity.type
_entity.pdbx_description
1 polymer ?
#
loop_
_entity_poly.entity_id
_entity_poly.type
_entity_poly.pdbx_seq_one_letter_code
_entity_poly.pdbx_strand_id
1 'polypeptide(L)'
;MIGKLALILVCVAVASGNPAAGKPWKWLSKRPLVDAKGTVTHPRIVGGVEAVPHSWPHQVALFIDDLYFCGGSLISDEWVMTAAHCMDG
;
A
#
# COMPACT_ATOMS: atom_id res chain seq x y z
N MET A 1 3.37 15.46 -35.77
CA MET A 1 3.32 15.96 -34.38
C MET A 1 2.32 15.19 -33.50
N ILE A 2 1.20 14.72 -34.06
CA ILE A 2 0.16 13.95 -33.34
C ILE A 2 0.67 12.58 -32.83
N GLY A 3 1.51 11.88 -33.59
CA GLY A 3 2.06 10.57 -33.18
C GLY A 3 3.00 10.62 -31.98
N LYS A 4 3.70 11.74 -31.76
CA LYS A 4 4.56 11.92 -30.58
C LYS A 4 3.73 12.19 -29.32
N LEU A 5 2.63 12.94 -29.42
CA LEU A 5 1.70 13.15 -28.31
C LEU A 5 0.99 11.86 -27.89
N ALA A 6 0.53 11.06 -28.85
CA ALA A 6 -0.13 9.78 -28.57
C ALA A 6 0.82 8.80 -27.86
N LEU A 7 2.09 8.75 -28.29
CA LEU A 7 3.09 7.91 -27.65
C LEU A 7 3.39 8.38 -26.21
N ILE A 8 3.48 9.70 -25.98
CA ILE A 8 3.70 10.27 -24.64
C ILE A 8 2.51 9.94 -23.71
N LEU A 9 1.27 10.09 -24.17
CA LEU A 9 0.08 9.79 -23.37
C LEU A 9 -0.02 8.29 -23.01
N VAL A 10 0.31 7.40 -23.96
CA VAL A 10 0.36 5.96 -23.70
C VAL A 10 1.48 5.62 -22.71
N CYS A 11 2.66 6.24 -22.84
CA CYS A 11 3.76 6.07 -21.89
C CYS A 11 3.39 6.55 -20.48
N VAL A 12 2.69 7.68 -20.35
CA VAL A 12 2.23 8.20 -19.05
C VAL A 12 1.20 7.26 -18.43
N ALA A 13 0.25 6.75 -19.22
CA ALA A 13 -0.75 5.80 -18.73
C ALA A 13 -0.11 4.47 -18.27
N VAL A 14 0.84 3.94 -19.05
CA VAL A 14 1.56 2.69 -18.72
C VAL A 14 2.51 2.88 -17.53
N ALA A 15 3.20 4.02 -17.43
CA ALA A 15 4.12 4.32 -16.33
C ALA A 15 3.40 4.65 -15.00
N SER A 16 2.17 5.13 -15.05
CA SER A 16 1.39 5.44 -13.85
C SER A 16 0.94 4.20 -13.07
N GLY A 17 0.94 3.02 -13.71
CA GLY A 17 0.81 1.72 -13.06
C GLY A 17 -0.28 1.63 -11.99
N ASN A 18 -1.41 2.32 -12.13
CA ASN A 18 -2.41 2.41 -11.05
C ASN A 18 -3.64 1.54 -11.34
N PRO A 19 -3.63 0.25 -10.97
CA PRO A 19 -4.79 -0.64 -11.11
C PRO A 19 -5.96 -0.30 -10.17
N ALA A 20 -5.85 0.74 -9.34
CA ALA A 20 -6.85 1.13 -8.33
C ALA A 20 -7.72 2.34 -8.73
N ALA A 21 -7.49 2.97 -9.89
CA ALA A 21 -8.35 4.07 -10.36
C ALA A 21 -9.77 3.54 -10.69
N GLY A 22 -10.75 3.81 -9.82
CA GLY A 22 -12.18 3.64 -10.11
C GLY A 22 -12.84 2.35 -9.60
N LYS A 23 -12.24 1.58 -8.69
CA LYS A 23 -12.89 0.39 -8.12
C LYS A 23 -13.47 0.71 -6.74
N PRO A 24 -14.74 0.34 -6.45
CA PRO A 24 -15.33 0.56 -5.13
C PRO A 24 -14.56 -0.24 -4.07
N TRP A 25 -14.08 0.45 -3.03
CA TRP A 25 -13.36 -0.15 -1.89
C TRP A 25 -14.32 -0.99 -1.04
N LYS A 26 -14.49 -2.28 -1.39
CA LYS A 26 -15.14 -3.26 -0.51
C LYS A 26 -14.10 -3.88 0.41
N TRP A 27 -14.15 -3.51 1.69
CA TRP A 27 -13.40 -4.15 2.76
C TRP A 27 -13.78 -5.64 2.87
N LEU A 28 -12.89 -6.52 2.40
CA LEU A 28 -12.95 -7.95 2.63
C LEU A 28 -11.55 -8.45 3.01
N SER A 29 -11.18 -8.34 4.28
CA SER A 29 -10.09 -9.16 4.83
C SER A 29 -10.59 -10.60 5.00
N LYS A 30 -10.77 -11.31 3.87
CA LYS A 30 -11.20 -12.72 3.85
C LYS A 30 -10.07 -13.67 3.45
N ARG A 31 -8.81 -13.39 3.83
CA ARG A 31 -7.72 -14.36 3.66
C ARG A 31 -6.99 -14.57 4.99
N PRO A 32 -7.04 -15.78 5.56
CA PRO A 32 -6.32 -16.07 6.79
C PRO A 32 -4.81 -16.06 6.52
N LEU A 33 -4.02 -15.65 7.51
CA LEU A 33 -2.54 -15.59 7.49
C LEU A 33 -1.86 -16.98 7.45
N VAL A 34 -2.64 -18.03 7.21
CA VAL A 34 -2.31 -19.45 7.40
C VAL A 34 -3.02 -20.24 6.29
N ASP A 35 -2.35 -21.21 5.69
CA ASP A 35 -2.99 -22.11 4.72
C ASP A 35 -3.86 -23.18 5.41
N ALA A 36 -4.61 -23.97 4.63
CA ALA A 36 -5.47 -25.04 5.13
C ALA A 36 -4.70 -26.22 5.76
N LYS A 37 -3.37 -26.23 5.69
CA LYS A 37 -2.48 -27.25 6.28
C LYS A 37 -1.89 -26.77 7.62
N GLY A 38 -2.22 -25.55 8.07
CA GLY A 38 -1.69 -24.96 9.29
C GLY A 38 -0.27 -24.40 9.15
N THR A 39 0.25 -24.25 7.94
CA THR A 39 1.60 -23.73 7.69
C THR A 39 1.59 -22.21 7.71
N VAL A 40 2.35 -21.63 8.66
CA VAL A 40 2.83 -20.26 8.62
C VAL A 40 4.33 -20.37 8.41
N THR A 41 4.88 -19.88 7.30
CA THR A 41 6.31 -20.10 6.99
C THR A 41 7.28 -19.21 7.79
N HIS A 42 6.73 -18.42 8.76
CA HIS A 42 7.35 -17.66 9.86
C HIS A 42 7.99 -16.28 9.53
N PRO A 43 7.93 -15.29 10.44
CA PRO A 43 7.04 -14.14 10.21
C PRO A 43 7.68 -12.75 10.08
N ARG A 44 6.86 -11.86 9.48
CA ARG A 44 6.56 -10.43 9.73
C ARG A 44 7.66 -9.52 10.30
N ILE A 45 8.76 -9.44 9.56
CA ILE A 45 9.87 -8.47 9.70
C ILE A 45 10.80 -8.87 10.87
N VAL A 46 12.12 -9.09 10.80
CA VAL A 46 13.22 -8.97 9.82
C VAL A 46 13.42 -10.28 9.02
N GLY A 47 13.87 -10.20 7.76
CA GLY A 47 14.00 -11.34 6.84
C GLY A 47 12.69 -11.79 6.18
N GLY A 48 11.67 -10.95 6.25
CA GLY A 48 10.34 -11.21 5.68
C GLY A 48 10.34 -11.29 4.15
N VAL A 49 9.14 -11.15 3.58
CA VAL A 49 8.93 -11.17 2.13
C VAL A 49 8.31 -9.86 1.67
N GLU A 50 8.59 -9.47 0.44
CA GLU A 50 7.92 -8.33 -0.19
C GLU A 50 6.40 -8.54 -0.20
N ALA A 51 5.65 -7.52 0.20
CA ALA A 51 4.21 -7.57 0.17
C ALA A 51 3.71 -7.49 -1.27
N VAL A 52 2.67 -8.27 -1.60
CA VAL A 52 1.96 -8.08 -2.88
C VAL A 52 1.44 -6.63 -2.93
N PRO A 53 1.66 -5.88 -4.02
CA PRO A 53 1.22 -4.49 -4.11
C PRO A 53 -0.25 -4.31 -3.72
N HIS A 54 -0.51 -3.33 -2.84
CA HIS A 54 -1.84 -2.99 -2.33
C HIS A 54 -2.57 -4.10 -1.53
N SER A 55 -1.90 -5.18 -1.15
CA SER A 55 -2.51 -6.25 -0.32
C SER A 55 -2.80 -5.84 1.13
N TRP A 56 -2.15 -4.77 1.61
CA TRP A 56 -2.37 -4.14 2.91
C TRP A 56 -2.83 -2.69 2.69
N PRO A 57 -4.07 -2.46 2.22
CA PRO A 57 -4.52 -1.13 1.80
C PRO A 57 -4.65 -0.13 2.96
N HIS A 58 -4.67 -0.63 4.20
CA HIS A 58 -4.61 0.20 5.39
C HIS A 58 -3.18 0.66 5.72
N GLN A 59 -2.13 0.10 5.12
CA GLN A 59 -0.75 0.49 5.44
C GLN A 59 -0.47 1.92 4.95
N VAL A 60 -0.01 2.78 5.87
CA VAL A 60 0.36 4.17 5.58
C VAL A 60 1.83 4.40 5.93
N ALA A 61 2.49 5.25 5.14
CA ALA A 61 3.82 5.79 5.43
C ALA A 61 3.70 7.25 5.85
N LEU A 62 4.34 7.61 6.97
CA LEU A 62 4.38 8.97 7.49
C LEU A 62 5.72 9.62 7.12
N PHE A 63 5.67 10.86 6.64
CA PHE A 63 6.82 11.61 6.15
C PHE A 63 6.97 12.95 6.88
N ILE A 64 8.21 13.35 7.14
CA ILE A 64 8.60 14.67 7.63
C ILE A 64 9.71 15.17 6.70
N ASP A 65 9.58 16.38 6.15
CA ASP A 65 10.54 16.95 5.20
C ASP A 65 10.93 15.97 4.06
N ASP A 66 9.92 15.33 3.47
CA ASP A 66 10.03 14.31 2.42
C ASP A 66 10.77 13.00 2.82
N LEU A 67 11.05 12.80 4.12
CA LEU A 67 11.69 11.59 4.64
C LEU A 67 10.70 10.67 5.36
N TYR A 68 10.67 9.38 4.97
CA TYR A 68 9.92 8.35 5.69
C TYR A 68 10.48 8.15 7.10
N PHE A 69 9.62 8.14 8.11
CA PHE A 69 10.06 7.91 9.49
C PHE A 69 9.22 6.88 10.27
N CYS A 70 7.90 6.81 10.06
CA CYS A 70 7.01 5.89 10.76
C CYS A 70 5.94 5.29 9.83
N GLY A 71 5.31 4.22 10.31
CA GLY A 71 4.11 3.64 9.70
C GLY A 71 2.82 4.08 10.38
N GLY A 72 1.69 3.72 9.78
CA GLY A 72 0.36 3.89 10.35
C GLY A 72 -0.67 2.96 9.70
N SER A 73 -1.90 3.00 10.20
CA SER A 73 -3.05 2.26 9.67
C SER A 73 -4.21 3.19 9.37
N LEU A 74 -4.71 3.21 8.13
CA LEU A 74 -5.94 3.90 7.75
C LEU A 74 -7.13 3.18 8.39
N ILE A 75 -7.84 3.86 9.28
CA ILE A 75 -8.94 3.28 10.07
C ILE A 75 -10.32 3.79 9.63
N SER A 76 -10.35 4.86 8.84
CA SER A 76 -11.53 5.38 8.16
C SER A 76 -11.10 6.29 6.99
N ASP A 77 -12.05 6.85 6.27
CA ASP A 77 -11.78 7.67 5.07
C ASP A 77 -10.94 8.94 5.38
N GLU A 78 -10.92 9.40 6.62
CA GLU A 78 -10.24 10.64 7.03
C GLU A 78 -9.27 10.45 8.21
N TRP A 79 -9.13 9.24 8.76
CA TRP A 79 -8.35 9.00 9.98
C TRP A 79 -7.31 7.90 9.82
N VAL A 80 -6.07 8.23 10.21
CA VAL A 80 -4.93 7.30 10.32
C VAL A 80 -4.55 7.14 11.79
N MET A 81 -4.42 5.90 12.23
CA MET A 81 -3.88 5.53 13.54
C MET A 81 -2.37 5.28 13.43
N THR A 82 -1.59 5.82 14.36
CA THR A 82 -0.15 5.56 14.48
C THR A 82 0.26 5.47 15.96
N ALA A 83 1.52 5.14 16.23
CA ALA A 83 2.06 5.16 17.59
C ALA A 83 2.22 6.60 18.08
N ALA A 84 1.90 6.86 19.35
CA ALA A 84 1.99 8.20 19.93
C ALA A 84 3.38 8.83 19.75
N HIS A 85 4.45 8.05 20.00
CA HIS A 85 5.84 8.49 19.86
C HIS A 85 6.25 8.87 18.42
N CYS A 86 5.41 8.59 17.42
CA CYS A 86 5.66 9.06 16.06
C CYS A 86 5.23 10.52 15.86
N MET A 87 4.35 11.10 16.70
CA MET A 87 3.83 12.47 16.51
C MET A 87 4.52 13.48 17.42
N ASP A 88 4.78 13.09 18.66
CA ASP A 88 5.61 13.80 19.63
C ASP A 88 5.98 12.74 20.67
N GLY A 89 7.27 12.56 20.95
CA GLY A 89 7.79 11.50 21.83
C GLY A 89 7.17 11.52 23.23
#